data_AF-A0A8B0SSY5-F1
#
_entry.id   AF-A0A8B0SSY5-F1
#
_cell.length_a   1.000
_cell.length_b   1.000
_cell.length_c   1.000
_cell.angle_alpha   90.00
_cell.angle_beta   90.00
_cell.angle_gamma   90.00
#
_symmetry.space_group_name_H-M   'P 1'
#
loop_
_entity.id
_entity.type
_entity.pdbx_description
1 polymer ?
#
loop_
_entity_poly.entity_id
_entity_poly.type
_entity_poly.pdbx_seq_one_letter_code
_entity_poly.pdbx_strand_id
1 'polypeptide(L)'
;MRPRENLGRLRLPVRRFATPAALRTGLTSTGRQLRIKSVISAYLFLLFAEFAYVAVEYCLFFSKEEQDKVAVDKVAADVARQERMNKPVMPELVEREQPEHLREYFHERFRVHRLNSQQLPRANAPEYNKPGDDQQN
;
A
#
# COMPACT_ATOMS: atom_id res chain seq x y z
N MET A 1 -40.77 76.60 -51.10
CA MET A 1 -42.00 76.43 -50.30
C MET A 1 -41.95 75.05 -49.63
N ARG A 2 -42.37 74.99 -48.35
CA ARG A 2 -42.41 73.91 -47.31
C ARG A 2 -42.57 72.43 -47.76
N PRO A 3 -42.41 71.39 -46.88
CA PRO A 3 -42.06 71.35 -45.44
C PRO A 3 -41.06 70.23 -45.01
N ARG A 4 -40.78 70.21 -43.69
CA ARG A 4 -40.17 69.14 -42.87
C ARG A 4 -40.93 67.82 -42.91
N GLU A 5 -40.22 66.69 -43.00
CA GLU A 5 -40.69 65.35 -42.62
C GLU A 5 -39.58 64.65 -41.80
N ASN A 6 -39.71 64.57 -40.47
CA ASN A 6 -40.34 63.53 -39.66
C ASN A 6 -39.61 62.17 -39.66
N LEU A 7 -38.96 61.90 -38.51
CA LEU A 7 -38.26 60.66 -38.15
C LEU A 7 -39.26 59.52 -37.90
N GLY A 8 -39.29 58.55 -38.81
CA GLY A 8 -39.96 57.25 -38.61
C GLY A 8 -38.94 56.14 -38.42
N ARG A 9 -38.74 55.71 -37.17
CA ARG A 9 -37.89 54.58 -36.74
C ARG A 9 -38.00 53.35 -37.66
N LEU A 10 -36.85 52.90 -38.18
CA LEU A 10 -36.69 51.58 -38.78
C LEU A 10 -37.11 50.48 -37.79
N ARG A 11 -38.16 49.72 -38.13
CA ARG A 11 -38.42 48.41 -37.52
C ARG A 11 -37.57 47.38 -38.26
N LEU A 12 -36.48 46.95 -37.63
CA LEU A 12 -35.71 45.79 -38.09
C LEU A 12 -36.51 44.49 -37.82
N PRO A 13 -36.48 43.51 -38.73
CA PRO A 13 -37.13 42.23 -38.51
C PRO A 13 -36.41 41.44 -37.41
N VAL A 14 -37.20 40.89 -36.49
CA VAL A 14 -36.77 40.01 -35.40
C VAL A 14 -36.15 38.74 -35.99
N ARG A 15 -34.83 38.72 -36.16
CA ARG A 15 -34.07 37.49 -36.37
C ARG A 15 -34.13 36.69 -35.08
N ARG A 16 -34.91 35.61 -35.08
CA ARG A 16 -34.88 34.58 -34.04
C ARG A 16 -33.44 34.15 -33.85
N PHE A 17 -32.90 34.39 -32.66
CA PHE A 17 -31.64 33.84 -32.22
C PHE A 17 -31.79 32.32 -32.22
N ALA A 18 -31.12 31.66 -33.18
CA ALA A 18 -30.81 30.25 -33.03
C ALA A 18 -29.91 30.13 -31.80
N THR A 19 -30.41 29.45 -30.78
CA THR A 19 -29.68 29.07 -29.58
C THR A 19 -28.40 28.34 -30.00
N PRO A 20 -27.20 28.74 -29.55
CA PRO A 20 -26.02 27.91 -29.73
C PRO A 20 -26.22 26.65 -28.89
N ALA A 21 -26.37 25.52 -29.59
CA ALA A 21 -26.33 24.21 -29.00
C ALA A 21 -25.06 24.12 -28.14
N ALA A 22 -25.28 24.02 -26.83
CA ALA A 22 -24.24 23.80 -25.85
C ALA A 22 -23.35 22.65 -26.34
N LEU A 23 -22.06 22.93 -26.54
CA LEU A 23 -21.04 21.90 -26.71
C LEU A 23 -21.09 21.02 -25.46
N ARG A 24 -21.79 19.92 -25.58
CA ARG A 24 -21.86 18.84 -24.59
C ARG A 24 -20.47 18.22 -24.56
N THR A 25 -19.63 18.68 -23.65
CA THR A 25 -18.35 18.04 -23.33
C THR A 25 -18.64 16.66 -22.74
N GLY A 26 -18.76 15.68 -23.63
CA GLY A 26 -18.85 14.27 -23.29
C GLY A 26 -17.51 13.77 -22.78
N LEU A 27 -17.07 14.19 -21.59
CA LEU A 27 -16.09 13.41 -20.84
C LEU A 27 -16.81 12.18 -20.29
N THR A 28 -16.72 11.10 -21.07
CA THR A 28 -17.14 9.74 -20.73
C THR A 28 -16.74 9.41 -19.29
N SER A 29 -17.70 8.89 -18.52
CA SER A 29 -17.57 8.44 -17.12
C SER A 29 -16.27 7.68 -16.82
N THR A 30 -15.80 6.89 -17.78
CA THR A 30 -14.58 6.08 -17.73
C THR A 30 -13.28 6.89 -17.57
N GLY A 31 -13.17 8.06 -18.19
CA GLY A 31 -11.97 8.91 -18.11
C GLY A 31 -11.85 9.66 -16.78
N ARG A 32 -12.97 10.03 -16.16
CA ARG A 32 -13.02 10.56 -14.79
C ARG A 32 -12.70 9.48 -13.76
N GLN A 33 -13.22 8.27 -13.95
CA GLN A 33 -12.88 7.10 -13.12
C GLN A 33 -11.39 6.75 -13.16
N LEU A 34 -10.74 6.78 -14.34
CA LEU A 34 -9.30 6.56 -14.44
C LEU A 34 -8.48 7.66 -13.77
N ARG A 35 -8.89 8.93 -13.89
CA ARG A 35 -8.23 10.06 -13.22
C ARG A 35 -8.37 9.99 -11.71
N ILE A 36 -9.56 9.65 -11.21
CA ILE A 36 -9.82 9.48 -9.77
C ILE A 36 -9.05 8.29 -9.22
N LYS A 37 -9.01 7.15 -9.93
CA LYS A 37 -8.18 5.99 -9.55
C LYS A 37 -6.69 6.35 -9.53
N SER A 38 -6.20 7.13 -10.50
CA SER A 38 -4.81 7.59 -10.54
C SER A 38 -4.49 8.56 -9.40
N VAL A 39 -5.38 9.52 -9.10
CA VAL A 39 -5.19 10.47 -7.99
C VAL A 39 -5.27 9.75 -6.65
N ILE A 40 -6.27 8.90 -6.42
CA ILE A 40 -6.38 8.09 -5.20
C ILE A 40 -5.16 7.17 -5.06
N SER A 41 -4.70 6.53 -6.14
CA SER A 41 -3.49 5.71 -6.11
C SER A 41 -2.25 6.52 -5.76
N ALA A 42 -2.12 7.76 -6.26
CA ALA A 42 -1.01 8.65 -5.92
C ALA A 42 -1.07 9.11 -4.46
N TYR A 43 -2.26 9.46 -3.97
CA TYR A 43 -2.48 9.80 -2.56
C TYR A 43 -2.22 8.61 -1.62
N LEU A 44 -2.67 7.41 -1.99
CA LEU A 44 -2.39 6.19 -1.22
C LEU A 44 -0.90 5.85 -1.25
N PHE A 45 -0.22 6.05 -2.37
CA PHE A 45 1.23 5.86 -2.47
C PHE A 45 2.00 6.85 -1.59
N LEU A 46 1.60 8.13 -1.61
CA LEU A 46 2.19 9.16 -0.74
C LEU A 46 1.92 8.91 0.74
N LEU A 47 0.70 8.49 1.09
CA LEU A 47 0.32 8.16 2.46
C LEU A 47 1.04 6.89 2.95
N PHE A 48 1.26 5.91 2.07
CA PHE A 48 2.10 4.74 2.35
C PHE A 48 3.57 5.13 2.50
N ALA A 49 4.07 6.07 1.69
CA ALA A 49 5.43 6.57 1.79
C ALA A 49 5.67 7.35 3.09
N GLU A 50 4.74 8.22 3.51
CA GLU A 50 4.82 8.88 4.82
C GLU A 50 4.73 7.89 5.98
N PHE A 51 3.82 6.91 5.91
CA PHE A 51 3.70 5.88 6.95
C PHE A 51 4.98 5.02 7.04
N ALA A 52 5.56 4.64 5.89
CA ALA A 52 6.82 3.91 5.84
C ALA A 52 7.98 4.75 6.38
N TYR A 53 8.02 6.05 6.06
CA TYR A 53 9.05 6.96 6.55
C TYR A 53 8.98 7.12 8.08
N VAL A 54 7.79 7.33 8.63
CA VAL A 54 7.56 7.41 10.08
C VAL A 54 7.85 6.07 10.76
N ALA A 55 7.50 4.94 10.15
CA ALA A 55 7.82 3.62 10.70
C ALA A 55 9.33 3.35 10.75
N VAL A 56 10.09 3.75 9.72
CA VAL A 56 11.56 3.68 9.72
C VAL A 56 12.13 4.61 10.79
N GLU A 57 11.61 5.83 10.93
CA GLU A 57 12.06 6.79 11.94
C GLU A 57 11.73 6.34 13.38
N TYR A 58 10.59 5.68 13.60
CA TYR A 58 10.22 5.07 14.87
C TYR A 58 11.06 3.84 15.22
N CYS A 59 11.41 3.01 14.22
CA CYS A 59 12.37 1.93 14.44
C CYS A 59 13.75 2.48 14.81
N LEU A 60 14.16 3.61 14.23
CA LEU A 60 15.40 4.32 14.57
C LEU A 60 15.38 5.03 15.94
N PHE A 61 14.20 5.21 16.55
CA PHE A 61 14.05 5.76 17.91
C PHE A 61 14.45 4.76 19.00
N PHE A 62 14.44 3.45 18.71
CA PHE A 62 14.96 2.45 19.62
C PHE A 62 16.50 2.49 19.70
N SER A 63 17.05 2.26 20.90
CA SER A 63 18.48 2.05 21.08
C SER A 63 18.96 0.90 20.19
N LYS A 64 20.21 0.98 19.70
CA LYS A 64 20.81 -0.09 18.86
C LYS A 64 20.68 -1.47 19.50
N GLU A 65 20.83 -1.55 20.82
CA GLU A 65 20.69 -2.82 21.56
C GLU A 65 19.27 -3.41 21.45
N GLU A 66 18.24 -2.57 21.51
CA GLU A 66 16.84 -3.03 21.37
C GLU A 66 16.53 -3.40 19.92
N GLN A 67 17.08 -2.67 18.95
CA GLN A 67 17.00 -3.05 17.54
C GLN A 67 17.64 -4.42 17.30
N ASP A 68 18.82 -4.66 17.87
CA ASP A 68 19.55 -5.92 17.73
C ASP A 68 18.77 -7.07 18.40
N LYS A 69 18.18 -6.85 19.59
CA LYS A 69 17.27 -7.83 20.21
C LYS A 69 16.06 -8.16 19.34
N VAL A 70 15.41 -7.16 18.75
CA VAL A 70 14.27 -7.36 17.84
C VAL A 70 14.69 -8.11 16.57
N ALA A 71 15.87 -7.79 16.02
CA ALA A 71 16.42 -8.50 14.88
C ALA A 71 16.69 -9.98 15.20
N VAL A 72 17.29 -10.25 16.36
CA VAL A 72 17.54 -11.61 16.87
C VAL A 72 16.23 -12.37 17.12
N ASP A 73 15.22 -11.73 17.71
CA ASP A 73 13.90 -12.33 17.95
C ASP A 73 13.20 -12.70 16.64
N LYS A 74 13.32 -11.83 15.61
CA LYS A 74 12.80 -12.10 14.27
C LYS A 74 13.46 -13.32 13.66
N VAL A 75 14.78 -13.43 13.74
CA VAL A 75 15.50 -14.61 13.25
C VAL A 75 15.07 -15.87 14.00
N ALA A 76 14.91 -15.80 15.33
CA ALA A 76 14.42 -16.93 16.13
C ALA A 76 13.01 -17.37 15.70
N ALA A 77 12.10 -16.43 15.49
CA ALA A 77 10.75 -16.70 15.01
C ALA A 77 10.76 -17.32 13.60
N ASP A 78 11.62 -16.81 12.71
CA ASP A 78 11.75 -17.31 11.35
C ASP A 78 12.28 -18.75 11.31
N VAL A 79 13.28 -19.07 12.11
CA VAL A 79 13.81 -20.45 12.24
C VAL A 79 12.72 -21.39 12.77
N ALA A 80 12.01 -21.02 13.84
CA ALA A 80 10.94 -21.84 14.40
C ALA A 80 9.79 -22.07 13.37
N ARG A 81 9.48 -21.04 12.58
CA ARG A 81 8.51 -21.16 11.48
C ARG A 81 9.01 -22.10 10.39
N GLN A 82 10.28 -22.02 10.01
CA GLN A 82 10.88 -22.88 8.98
C GLN A 82 10.87 -24.35 9.41
N GLU A 83 11.22 -24.64 10.67
CA GLU A 83 11.12 -25.99 11.27
C GLU A 83 9.68 -26.54 11.16
N ARG A 84 8.68 -25.73 11.53
CA ARG A 84 7.26 -26.12 11.41
C ARG A 84 6.83 -26.38 9.97
N MET A 85 7.42 -25.65 9.02
CA MET A 85 7.06 -25.73 7.61
C MET A 85 7.84 -26.81 6.83
N ASN A 86 8.55 -27.71 7.53
CA ASN A 86 9.42 -28.73 6.93
C ASN A 86 10.47 -28.15 5.95
N LYS A 87 10.89 -26.90 6.14
CA LYS A 87 11.98 -26.29 5.36
C LYS A 87 13.33 -26.66 6.00
N PRO A 88 14.40 -26.90 5.20
CA PRO A 88 15.71 -27.19 5.74
C PRO A 88 16.25 -25.95 6.47
N VAL A 89 16.38 -26.02 7.79
CA VAL A 89 16.98 -24.97 8.61
C VAL A 89 17.95 -25.60 9.62
N MET A 90 19.09 -24.95 9.85
CA MET A 90 20.11 -25.40 10.81
C MET A 90 20.18 -24.40 11.97
N PRO A 91 19.36 -24.58 13.02
CA PRO A 91 19.31 -23.64 14.15
C PRO A 91 20.68 -23.47 14.83
N GLU A 92 21.52 -24.51 14.86
CA GLU A 92 22.85 -24.48 15.47
C GLU A 92 23.84 -23.58 14.71
N LEU A 93 23.67 -23.43 13.39
CA LEU A 93 24.46 -22.49 12.60
C LEU A 93 24.00 -21.06 12.85
N VAL A 94 22.69 -20.86 12.91
CA VAL A 94 22.09 -19.55 13.20
C VAL A 94 22.52 -19.04 14.58
N GLU A 95 22.53 -19.90 15.60
CA GLU A 95 23.03 -19.54 16.93
C GLU A 95 24.49 -19.07 16.91
N ARG A 96 25.33 -19.68 16.07
CA ARG A 96 26.74 -19.30 15.92
C ARG A 96 26.93 -18.01 15.12
N GLU A 97 26.02 -17.71 14.19
CA GLU A 97 26.02 -16.46 13.45
C GLU A 97 25.58 -15.27 14.31
N GLN A 98 24.80 -15.51 15.37
CA GLN A 98 24.38 -14.43 16.27
C GLN A 98 25.53 -13.86 17.12
N PRO A 99 25.50 -12.55 17.43
CA PRO A 99 26.46 -11.91 18.33
C PRO A 99 26.50 -12.59 19.70
N GLU A 100 27.68 -12.79 20.29
CA GLU A 100 27.85 -13.58 21.52
C GLU A 100 26.95 -13.12 22.67
N HIS A 101 26.81 -11.80 22.83
CA HIS A 101 26.01 -11.18 23.86
C HIS A 101 24.49 -11.34 23.67
N LEU A 102 24.04 -11.71 22.47
CA LEU A 102 22.63 -11.95 22.16
C LEU A 102 22.31 -13.43 21.93
N ARG A 103 23.29 -14.33 21.99
CA ARG A 103 23.06 -15.77 21.86
C ARG A 103 22.16 -16.32 22.96
N GLU A 104 22.35 -15.86 24.19
CA GLU A 104 21.53 -16.29 25.32
C GLU A 104 20.08 -15.80 25.16
N TYR A 105 19.90 -14.55 24.71
CA TYR A 105 18.61 -13.99 24.35
C TYR A 105 17.94 -14.76 23.20
N PHE A 106 18.69 -15.06 22.13
CA PHE A 106 18.21 -15.87 21.01
C PHE A 106 17.67 -17.22 21.48
N HIS A 107 18.43 -17.94 22.30
CA HIS A 107 18.06 -19.27 22.75
C HIS A 107 16.79 -19.26 23.63
N GLU A 108 16.63 -18.26 24.50
CA GLU A 108 15.40 -18.09 25.28
C GLU A 108 14.20 -17.79 24.38
N ARG A 109 14.33 -16.85 23.44
CA ARG A 109 13.28 -16.49 22.49
C ARG A 109 12.93 -17.63 21.53
N PHE A 110 13.93 -18.38 21.09
CA PHE A 110 13.77 -19.51 20.19
C PHE A 110 12.94 -20.62 20.83
N ARG A 111 13.15 -20.91 22.13
CA ARG A 111 12.29 -21.87 22.88
C ARG A 111 10.83 -21.42 22.90
N VAL A 112 10.58 -20.15 23.18
CA VAL A 112 9.22 -19.58 23.19
C VAL A 112 8.56 -19.71 21.81
N HIS A 113 9.26 -19.34 20.74
CA HIS A 113 8.73 -19.43 19.38
C HIS A 113 8.50 -20.86 18.92
N ARG A 114 9.33 -21.82 19.34
CA ARG A 114 9.11 -23.24 19.06
C ARG A 114 7.85 -23.77 19.73
N LEU A 115 7.56 -23.36 20.97
CA LEU A 115 6.31 -23.67 21.67
C LEU A 115 5.10 -23.02 20.97
N ASN A 116 5.20 -21.73 20.64
CA ASN A 116 4.13 -21.01 19.94
C ASN A 116 3.85 -21.61 18.55
N SER A 117 4.89 -22.07 17.86
CA SER A 117 4.76 -22.71 16.55
C SER A 117 3.97 -24.02 16.60
N GLN A 118 3.93 -24.72 17.73
CA GLN A 118 3.11 -25.94 17.87
C GLN A 118 1.60 -25.63 17.84
N GLN A 119 1.20 -24.41 18.20
CA GLN A 119 -0.20 -23.98 18.17
C GLN A 119 -0.66 -23.59 16.76
N LEU A 120 0.28 -23.42 15.82
CA LEU A 120 -0.02 -23.01 14.46
C LEU A 120 -0.18 -24.23 13.52
N PRO A 121 -1.01 -24.14 12.47
CA PRO A 121 -1.20 -25.25 11.53
C PRO A 121 0.13 -25.62 10.88
N ARG A 122 0.41 -26.88 10.54
CA ARG A 122 1.68 -27.27 9.89
C ARG A 122 1.68 -26.93 8.39
N ALA A 123 2.82 -27.09 7.71
CA ALA A 123 2.91 -26.86 6.25
C ALA A 123 1.85 -27.62 5.43
N ASN A 124 1.47 -28.81 5.88
CA ASN A 124 0.49 -29.66 5.19
C ASN A 124 -0.97 -29.35 5.55
N ALA A 125 -1.22 -28.30 6.35
CA ALA A 125 -2.55 -27.96 6.79
C ALA A 125 -3.36 -27.34 5.63
N PRO A 126 -4.64 -27.70 5.49
CA PRO A 126 -5.48 -27.23 4.39
C PRO A 126 -5.61 -25.70 4.35
N GLU A 127 -5.39 -25.00 5.47
CA GLU A 127 -5.37 -23.54 5.56
C GLU A 127 -4.28 -22.87 4.70
N TYR A 128 -3.15 -23.56 4.48
CA TYR A 128 -2.05 -23.07 3.64
C TYR A 128 -2.13 -23.57 2.19
N ASN A 129 -2.96 -24.57 1.91
CA ASN A 129 -3.24 -25.03 0.55
C ASN A 129 -4.30 -24.12 -0.10
N LYS A 130 -3.94 -22.86 -0.31
CA LYS A 130 -4.73 -21.97 -1.18
C LYS A 130 -4.21 -22.14 -2.61
N PRO A 131 -5.05 -22.57 -3.57
CA PRO A 131 -4.68 -22.51 -4.98
C PRO A 131 -4.66 -21.03 -5.38
N GLY A 132 -3.50 -20.35 -5.33
CA GLY A 132 -3.47 -18.91 -5.60
C GLY A 132 -2.12 -18.24 -5.81
N ASP A 133 -1.09 -18.49 -4.99
CA ASP A 133 0.04 -17.55 -4.91
C ASP A 133 1.43 -18.19 -5.07
N ASP A 134 1.53 -19.36 -5.71
CA ASP A 134 2.82 -19.98 -6.05
C ASP A 134 3.26 -19.61 -7.48
N GLN A 135 3.37 -18.32 -7.81
CA GLN A 135 4.27 -17.84 -8.86
C GLN A 135 4.64 -16.37 -8.62
N GLN A 136 5.80 -16.15 -7.99
CA GLN A 136 6.63 -15.00 -8.33
C GLN A 136 8.10 -15.36 -8.09
N ASN A 137 8.72 -15.59 -9.25
CA ASN A 137 10.13 -15.73 -9.61
C ASN A 137 11.09 -14.80 -8.86
#